data_AF-A0A285CKH5-F1
#
_entry.id   AF-A0A285CKH5-F1
#
_cell.length_a   1.000
_cell.length_b   1.000
_cell.length_c   1.000
_cell.angle_alpha   90.00
_cell.angle_beta   90.00
_cell.angle_gamma   90.00
#
_symmetry.space_group_name_H-M   'P 1'
#
loop_
_entity.id
_entity.type
_entity.pdbx_description
1 polymer ?
#
loop_
_entity_poly.entity_id
_entity_poly.type
_entity_poly.pdbx_seq_one_letter_code
_entity_poly.pdbx_strand_id
1 'polypeptide(L)' 'MKCYVHEKGVILVGKAWQIKIMLTQYQKHYETLQEWVESATAKK' A
#
# COMPACT_ATOMS: atom_id res chain seq x y z
N MET A 1 10.83 -5.75 4.58
CA MET A 1 10.03 -4.66 3.98
C MET A 1 8.85 -4.45 4.91
N LYS A 2 8.60 -3.22 5.39
CA LYS A 2 7.51 -2.89 6.31
C LYS A 2 6.54 -1.95 5.60
N CYS A 3 5.24 -2.20 5.73
CA CYS A 3 4.18 -1.36 5.19
C CYS A 3 3.37 -0.81 6.37
N TYR A 4 3.28 0.51 6.48
CA TYR A 4 2.48 1.19 7.47
C TYR A 4 1.35 1.93 6.74
N VAL A 5 0.12 1.56 7.04
CA VAL A 5 -1.05 2.23 6.47
C VAL A 5 -1.58 3.22 7.50
N HIS A 6 -1.75 4.46 7.09
CA HIS A 6 -2.36 5.55 7.84
C HIS A 6 -3.63 5.98 7.13
N GLU A 7 -4.53 6.68 7.84
CA GLU A 7 -5.80 7.17 7.30
C GLU A 7 -5.65 8.04 6.05
N LYS A 8 -4.50 8.71 5.88
CA LYS A 8 -4.21 9.62 4.77
C LYS A 8 -3.19 9.10 3.77
N GLY A 9 -2.75 7.84 3.88
CA GLY A 9 -1.79 7.27 2.93
C GLY A 9 -1.01 6.06 3.44
N VAL A 10 0.04 5.69 2.70
CA VAL A 10 0.82 4.48 2.95
C VAL A 10 2.31 4.80 2.98
N ILE A 11 3.01 4.26 3.99
CA ILE A 11 4.46 4.37 4.12
C ILE A 11 5.08 2.99 3.91
N LEU A 12 5.93 2.88 2.89
CA LEU A 12 6.67 1.67 2.54
C LEU A 12 8.15 1.82 2.91
N VAL A 13 8.67 0.93 3.76
CA VAL A 13 10.06 0.95 4.21
C VAL A 13 10.77 -0.33 3.77
N GLY A 14 11.78 -0.19 2.91
CA GLY A 14 12.59 -1.30 2.42
C GLY A 14 13.49 -0.95 1.24
N LYS A 15 14.00 -1.98 0.55
CA LYS A 15 14.84 -1.77 -0.65
C LYS A 15 13.98 -1.20 -1.78
N ALA A 16 14.54 -0.27 -2.56
CA ALA A 16 13.82 0.42 -3.63
C ALA A 16 13.11 -0.53 -4.63
N TRP A 17 13.76 -1.64 -5.00
CA TRP A 17 13.17 -2.62 -5.91
C TRP A 17 11.98 -3.36 -5.29
N GLN A 18 12.00 -3.62 -3.98
CA GLN A 18 10.88 -4.27 -3.28
C GLN A 18 9.67 -3.34 -3.24
N ILE A 19 9.92 -2.04 -3.03
CA ILE A 19 8.87 -1.02 -3.04
C ILE A 19 8.21 -0.95 -4.43
N LYS A 20 9.00 -0.93 -5.51
CA LYS A 20 8.46 -0.97 -6.88
C LYS A 20 7.58 -2.18 -7.13
N ILE A 21 8.06 -3.38 -6.81
CA ILE A 21 7.28 -4.61 -7.00
C ILE A 21 5.96 -4.56 -6.22
N MET A 22 6.00 -4.08 -4.98
CA MET A 22 4.80 -3.98 -4.17
C MET A 22 3.80 -3.01 -4.80
N LEU A 23 4.22 -1.79 -5.17
CA LEU A 23 3.34 -0.83 -5.84
C LEU A 23 2.70 -1.42 -7.11
N THR A 24 3.47 -2.14 -7.92
CA THR A 24 2.93 -2.82 -9.12
C THR A 24 1.93 -3.93 -8.80
N GLN A 25 2.11 -4.66 -7.69
CA GLN A 25 1.13 -5.65 -7.24
C GLN A 25 -0.16 -4.98 -6.78
N TYR A 26 -0.07 -3.93 -5.95
CA TYR A 26 -1.24 -3.24 -5.41
C TYR A 26 -2.01 -2.47 -6.47
N GLN A 27 -1.34 -1.94 -7.51
CA GLN A 27 -2.00 -1.34 -8.68
C GLN A 27 -2.93 -2.31 -9.41
N LYS A 28 -2.71 -3.63 -9.33
CA LYS A 28 -3.63 -4.64 -9.90
C LYS A 28 -4.86 -4.88 -9.04
N HIS A 29 -4.79 -4.53 -7.76
CA HIS A 29 -5.83 -4.81 -6.77
C HIS A 29 -6.66 -3.58 -6.41
N TYR A 30 -6.09 -2.38 -6.55
CA TYR A 30 -6.71 -1.11 -6.20
C TYR A 30 -6.45 -0.11 -7.31
N GLU A 31 -7.50 0.57 -7.76
CA GLU A 31 -7.37 1.60 -8.79
C GLU A 31 -6.91 2.92 -8.18
N THR A 32 -7.32 3.19 -6.94
CA THR A 32 -6.93 4.40 -6.21
C THR A 32 -6.21 4.11 -4.90
N LEU A 33 -5.40 5.08 -4.44
CA LEU A 33 -4.78 5.01 -3.12
C LEU A 33 -5.82 4.99 -2.00
N GLN A 34 -6.96 5.67 -2.20
CA GLN A 34 -8.04 5.73 -1.22
C GLN A 34 -8.65 4.34 -0.97
N GLU A 35 -8.98 3.60 -2.03
CA GLU A 35 -9.48 2.22 -1.92
C GLU A 35 -8.48 1.29 -1.21
N TRP A 36 -7.20 1.49 -1.48
CA TRP A 36 -6.15 0.72 -0.81
C TRP A 36 -6.10 1.02 0.69
N VAL A 37 -6.13 2.30 1.08
CA VAL A 37 -6.15 2.72 2.49
C VAL A 37 -7.42 2.19 3.18
N GLU A 38 -8.59 2.37 2.57
CA GLU A 38 -9.88 1.91 3.10
C GLU A 38 -9.91 0.40 3.32
N SER A 39 -9.46 -0.40 2.33
CA SER A 39 -9.36 -1.86 2.42
C SER A 39 -8.46 -2.33 3.57
N ALA A 40 -7.35 -1.62 3.78
CA ALA A 40 -6.41 -1.95 4.85
C ALA A 40 -6.94 -1.54 6.24
N THR A 41 -7.71 -0.46 6.35
CA THR A 41 -8.36 -0.04 7.61
C THR A 41 -9.61 -0.84 7.94
N ALA A 42 -10.38 -1.30 6.94
CA ALA A 42 -11.62 -2.06 7.12
C ALA A 42 -11.40 -3.51 7.60
N LYS A 43 -10.17 -4.02 7.51
CA LYS A 43 -9.78 -5.34 8.03
C LYS A 43 -9.40 -5.33 9.52
N LYS A 44 -9.71 -4.26 10.24
CA LYS A 44 -9.39 -4.11 11.66
C LYS A 44 -10.62 -4.15 12.54
#